data_AF-W6U920-F1
#
_entry.id   AF-W6U920-F1
#
_cell.length_a   1.000
_cell.length_b   1.000
_cell.length_c   1.000
_cell.angle_alpha   90.00
_cell.angle_beta   90.00
_cell.angle_gamma   90.00
#
_symmetry.space_group_name_H-M   'P 1'
#
loop_
_entity.id
_entity.type
_entity.pdbx_description
1 polymer ?
#
loop_
_entity_poly.entity_id
_entity_poly.type
_entity_poly.pdbx_seq_one_letter_code
_entity_poly.pdbx_strand_id
1 'polypeptide(L)'
;MSEAISRTVLVNRPEAVDNRNMISMIESQLHTKLDSFFLFVGRLRPIKDPKYILQPFLELARDRSTRHLQLLYVGSVEEDCDEIQSFLSEVDKHESIHWMASIPQPQVHALMTAAICLINSSLSEGQPLSIMEAMTLGCPVVARNISANKDLIDHGETGLIFDSPYVSFINHLLDST
;
A
#
# COMPACT_ATOMS: atom_id res chain seq x y z
N MET A 1 18.66 -11.45 15.32
CA MET A 1 19.74 -10.51 14.97
C MET A 1 19.08 -9.39 14.18
N SER A 2 19.23 -8.16 14.64
CA SER A 2 18.61 -6.97 14.05
C SER A 2 19.37 -6.62 12.78
N GLU A 3 18.77 -6.90 11.63
CA GLU A 3 19.22 -6.35 10.35
C GLU A 3 18.54 -4.99 10.18
N ALA A 4 19.33 -3.94 10.37
CA ALA A 4 18.91 -2.59 10.04
C ALA A 4 18.76 -2.48 8.52
N ILE A 5 17.63 -1.92 8.09
CA ILE A 5 17.28 -1.71 6.69
C ILE A 5 18.31 -0.78 6.05
N SER A 6 18.89 -1.20 4.94
CA SER A 6 19.83 -0.36 4.21
C SER A 6 19.11 0.88 3.66
N ARG A 7 19.74 2.06 3.79
CA ARG A 7 19.30 3.33 3.16
C ARG A 7 19.08 3.23 1.64
N THR A 8 19.46 2.11 1.02
CA THR A 8 19.31 1.81 -0.42
C THR A 8 17.86 1.73 -0.89
N VAL A 9 16.88 1.38 -0.03
CA VAL A 9 15.47 1.20 -0.43
C VAL A 9 14.82 2.51 -0.94
N LEU A 10 15.44 3.67 -0.70
CA LEU A 10 14.89 5.00 -0.99
C LEU A 10 15.50 5.73 -2.21
N VAL A 11 16.49 5.15 -2.90
CA VAL A 11 17.37 5.95 -3.77
C VAL A 11 17.17 5.66 -5.27
N ASN A 12 15.95 5.84 -5.78
CA ASN A 12 15.75 6.32 -7.14
C ASN A 12 14.30 6.75 -7.38
N ARG A 13 13.76 7.69 -6.59
CA ARG A 13 12.57 8.41 -7.04
C ARG A 13 12.99 9.25 -8.25
N PRO A 14 12.47 8.99 -9.46
CA PRO A 14 12.66 9.92 -10.57
C PRO A 14 12.22 11.32 -10.10
N GLU A 15 12.78 12.40 -10.65
CA GLU A 15 12.32 13.76 -10.33
C GLU A 15 10.79 13.76 -10.26
N ALA A 16 10.25 14.09 -9.08
CA ALA A 16 8.83 13.97 -8.83
C ALA A 16 8.10 14.81 -9.86
N VAL A 17 7.48 14.15 -10.84
CA VAL A 17 6.53 14.80 -11.74
C VAL A 17 5.54 15.53 -10.85
N ASP A 18 5.32 16.83 -11.07
CA ASP A 18 4.42 17.62 -10.24
C ASP A 18 2.98 17.08 -10.38
N ASN A 19 2.65 16.14 -9.50
CA ASN A 19 1.39 15.44 -9.48
C ASN A 19 0.38 16.10 -8.52
N ARG A 20 0.68 17.30 -8.00
CA ARG A 20 -0.16 17.99 -7.00
C ARG A 20 -1.60 18.16 -7.47
N ASN A 21 -1.81 18.46 -8.75
CA ASN A 21 -3.15 18.59 -9.31
C ASN A 21 -3.92 17.26 -9.25
N MET A 22 -3.27 16.14 -9.60
CA MET A 22 -3.90 14.82 -9.55
C MET A 22 -4.20 14.38 -8.11
N ILE A 23 -3.24 14.58 -7.19
CA ILE A 23 -3.45 14.28 -5.77
C ILE A 23 -4.59 15.13 -5.20
N SER A 24 -4.64 16.43 -5.49
CA SER A 24 -5.72 17.33 -5.05
C SER A 24 -7.10 16.88 -5.56
N MET A 25 -7.19 16.38 -6.80
CA MET A 25 -8.43 15.81 -7.32
C MET A 25 -8.87 14.57 -6.53
N ILE A 26 -7.93 13.69 -6.21
CA ILE A 26 -8.20 12.46 -5.43
C ILE A 26 -8.62 12.81 -4.00
N GLU A 27 -7.90 13.71 -3.33
CA GLU A 27 -8.25 14.24 -2.01
C GLU A 27 -9.65 14.86 -1.98
N SER A 28 -10.02 15.58 -3.04
CA SER A 28 -11.37 16.15 -3.17
C SER A 28 -12.46 15.08 -3.30
N GLN A 29 -12.17 13.93 -3.92
CA GLN A 29 -13.10 12.81 -4.04
C GLN A 29 -13.22 12.02 -2.73
N LEU A 30 -12.12 11.87 -2.00
CA LEU A 30 -12.07 11.21 -0.70
C LEU A 30 -12.57 12.09 0.45
N HIS A 31 -12.70 13.40 0.23
CA HIS A 31 -13.00 14.39 1.28
C HIS A 31 -11.98 14.38 2.43
N THR A 32 -10.72 14.05 2.13
CA THR A 32 -9.60 14.00 3.10
C THR A 32 -8.29 14.42 2.43
N LYS A 33 -7.30 14.83 3.24
CA LYS A 33 -5.93 15.09 2.78
C LYS A 33 -5.08 13.84 2.87
N LEU A 34 -4.23 13.59 1.88
CA LEU A 34 -3.35 12.42 1.81
C LEU A 34 -1.90 12.81 2.15
N ASP A 35 -1.67 13.32 3.36
CA ASP A 35 -0.36 13.81 3.78
C ASP A 35 0.67 12.69 4.00
N SER A 36 0.21 11.51 4.46
CA SER A 36 1.06 10.34 4.74
C SER A 36 0.22 9.08 4.69
N PHE A 37 0.42 8.25 3.67
CA PHE A 37 -0.43 7.10 3.41
C PHE A 37 0.32 5.89 2.85
N PHE A 38 -0.15 4.71 3.22
CA PHE A 38 0.15 3.45 2.55
C PHE A 38 -0.86 3.22 1.42
N LEU A 39 -0.41 2.62 0.33
CA LEU A 39 -1.22 2.43 -0.85
C LEU A 39 -1.39 0.94 -1.15
N PHE A 40 -2.63 0.50 -1.37
CA PHE A 40 -2.95 -0.78 -1.96
C PHE A 40 -3.55 -0.54 -3.35
N VAL A 41 -3.00 -1.17 -4.39
CA VAL A 41 -3.52 -1.09 -5.76
C VAL A 41 -3.85 -2.48 -6.28
N GLY A 42 -5.12 -2.71 -6.57
CA GLY A 42 -5.59 -3.99 -7.10
C GLY A 42 -7.09 -4.13 -6.99
N ARG A 43 -7.65 -4.99 -7.86
CA ARG A 43 -9.07 -5.34 -7.79
C ARG A 43 -9.38 -6.02 -6.45
N LEU A 44 -10.50 -5.69 -5.83
CA LEU A 44 -10.90 -6.28 -4.56
C LEU A 44 -11.45 -7.69 -4.81
N ARG A 45 -10.68 -8.69 -4.39
CA ARG A 45 -10.94 -10.13 -4.52
C ARG A 45 -10.31 -10.91 -3.36
N PRO A 46 -10.87 -12.06 -2.97
CA PRO A 46 -10.29 -12.91 -1.92
C PRO A 46 -8.81 -13.24 -2.16
N ILE A 47 -8.42 -13.55 -3.41
CA ILE A 47 -7.02 -13.88 -3.72
C ILE A 47 -6.04 -12.71 -3.49
N LYS A 48 -6.54 -11.47 -3.53
CA LYS A 48 -5.74 -10.26 -3.23
C LYS A 48 -5.68 -9.95 -1.75
N ASP A 49 -6.51 -10.62 -0.94
CA ASP A 49 -6.56 -10.55 0.53
C ASP A 49 -6.43 -9.11 1.06
N PRO A 50 -7.36 -8.20 0.71
CA PRO A 50 -7.26 -6.79 1.11
C PRO A 50 -7.42 -6.61 2.63
N LYS A 51 -8.04 -7.58 3.33
CA LYS A 51 -8.20 -7.60 4.78
C LYS A 51 -6.89 -7.82 5.53
N TYR A 52 -5.91 -8.47 4.90
CA TYR A 52 -4.67 -8.89 5.54
C TYR A 52 -3.95 -7.77 6.31
N ILE A 53 -3.98 -6.55 5.77
CA ILE A 53 -3.31 -5.36 6.30
C ILE A 53 -4.21 -4.54 7.25
N LEU A 54 -5.53 -4.75 7.26
CA LEU A 54 -6.45 -3.90 8.04
C LEU A 54 -6.13 -3.90 9.53
N GLN A 55 -6.13 -5.07 10.17
CA GLN A 55 -5.93 -5.15 11.61
C GLN A 55 -4.56 -4.60 12.08
N PRO A 56 -3.45 -4.92 11.40
CA PRO A 56 -2.14 -4.32 11.70
C PRO A 56 -2.14 -2.80 11.57
N PHE A 57 -2.77 -2.28 10.52
CA PHE A 57 -2.89 -0.83 10.34
C PHE A 57 -3.74 -0.19 11.46
N LEU A 58 -4.83 -0.83 11.88
CA LEU A 58 -5.66 -0.35 12.99
C LEU A 58 -4.91 -0.35 14.33
N GLU A 59 -4.05 -1.33 14.56
CA GLU A 59 -3.17 -1.34 15.75
C GLU A 59 -2.18 -0.19 15.72
N LEU A 60 -1.58 0.09 14.57
CA LEU A 60 -0.71 1.24 14.35
C LEU A 60 -1.45 2.58 14.55
N ALA A 61 -2.68 2.70 14.05
CA ALA A 61 -3.47 3.92 14.15
C ALA A 61 -3.88 4.27 15.60
N ARG A 62 -3.76 3.33 16.56
CA ARG A 62 -4.02 3.58 17.99
C ARG A 62 -2.92 4.37 18.68
N ASP A 63 -1.68 4.31 18.19
CA ASP A 63 -0.57 5.08 18.75
C ASP A 63 -0.65 6.54 18.29
N ARG A 64 -0.47 7.47 19.24
CA ARG A 64 -0.55 8.91 18.96
C ARG A 64 0.47 9.38 17.93
N SER A 65 1.63 8.74 17.87
CA SER A 65 2.70 9.08 16.93
C SER A 65 2.34 8.72 15.49
N THR A 66 1.52 7.69 15.29
CA THR A 66 1.21 7.11 13.97
C THR A 66 -0.26 7.22 13.57
N ARG A 67 -1.13 7.77 14.43
CA ARG A 67 -2.57 8.01 14.13
C ARG A 67 -2.84 8.91 12.92
N HIS A 68 -1.83 9.64 12.44
CA HIS A 68 -1.94 10.51 11.26
C HIS A 68 -1.74 9.75 9.95
N LEU A 69 -1.24 8.51 10.01
CA LEU A 69 -1.07 7.65 8.85
C LEU A 69 -2.43 7.22 8.32
N GLN A 70 -2.50 7.05 7.01
CA GLN A 70 -3.69 6.61 6.29
C GLN A 70 -3.41 5.35 5.49
N LEU A 71 -4.45 4.59 5.19
CA LEU A 71 -4.40 3.43 4.30
C LEU A 71 -5.41 3.64 3.17
N LEU A 72 -4.90 3.72 1.94
CA LEU A 72 -5.72 3.94 0.76
C LEU A 72 -5.74 2.69 -0.13
N TYR A 73 -6.93 2.17 -0.37
CA TYR A 73 -7.19 1.11 -1.35
C TYR A 73 -7.70 1.72 -2.66
N VAL A 74 -7.09 1.35 -3.78
CA VAL A 74 -7.54 1.75 -5.12
C VAL A 74 -7.79 0.51 -5.98
N GLY A 75 -9.03 0.34 -6.40
CA GLY A 75 -9.43 -0.71 -7.33
C GLY A 75 -10.91 -1.05 -7.28
N SER A 76 -11.43 -1.57 -8.39
CA SER A 76 -12.81 -2.03 -8.50
C SER A 76 -13.06 -3.30 -7.68
N VAL A 77 -14.27 -3.43 -7.15
CA VAL A 77 -14.82 -4.71 -6.70
C VAL A 77 -14.99 -5.62 -7.92
N GLU A 78 -14.28 -6.74 -7.97
CA GLU A 78 -14.41 -7.73 -9.05
C GLU A 78 -15.27 -8.92 -8.62
N GLU A 79 -15.24 -9.28 -7.33
CA GLU A 79 -16.06 -10.35 -6.75
C GLU A 79 -16.93 -9.80 -5.63
N ASP A 80 -18.25 -9.83 -5.84
CA ASP A 80 -19.23 -9.46 -4.82
C ASP A 80 -19.53 -10.69 -3.95
N CYS A 81 -18.68 -10.91 -2.96
CA CYS A 81 -18.80 -11.99 -1.98
C CYS A 81 -18.77 -11.46 -0.56
N ASP A 82 -19.29 -12.25 0.39
CA ASP A 82 -19.37 -11.89 1.81
C ASP A 82 -18.04 -11.39 2.38
N GLU A 83 -16.92 -11.94 1.91
CA GLU A 83 -15.59 -11.52 2.34
C GLU A 83 -15.30 -10.08 1.92
N ILE A 84 -15.53 -9.71 0.66
CA ILE A 84 -15.28 -8.35 0.15
C ILE A 84 -16.31 -7.36 0.70
N GLN A 85 -17.58 -7.76 0.82
CA GLN A 85 -18.60 -6.93 1.46
C GLN A 85 -18.23 -6.62 2.93
N SER A 86 -17.79 -7.63 3.68
CA SER A 86 -17.31 -7.44 5.05
C SER A 86 -16.05 -6.58 5.11
N PHE A 87 -15.16 -6.65 4.11
CA PHE A 87 -14.00 -5.76 4.01
C PHE A 87 -14.43 -4.31 3.85
N LEU A 88 -15.30 -4.03 2.87
CA LEU A 88 -15.79 -2.68 2.60
C LEU A 88 -16.54 -2.09 3.79
N SER A 89 -17.41 -2.89 4.42
CA SER A 89 -18.10 -2.47 5.64
C SER A 89 -17.14 -2.18 6.79
N GLU A 90 -15.99 -2.86 6.87
CA GLU A 90 -14.97 -2.56 7.87
C GLU A 90 -14.23 -1.27 7.54
N VAL A 91 -13.86 -1.04 6.27
CA VAL A 91 -13.23 0.21 5.81
C VAL A 91 -14.10 1.42 6.18
N ASP A 92 -15.41 1.37 5.93
CA ASP A 92 -16.34 2.47 6.20
C ASP A 92 -16.44 2.88 7.68
N LYS A 93 -15.93 2.06 8.62
CA LYS A 93 -15.95 2.36 10.06
C LYS A 93 -14.76 3.19 10.52
N HIS A 94 -13.73 3.35 9.70
CA HIS A 94 -12.45 3.93 10.12
C HIS A 94 -12.07 5.13 9.25
N GLU A 95 -12.01 6.32 9.83
CA GLU A 95 -11.69 7.58 9.12
C GLU A 95 -10.28 7.60 8.48
N SER A 96 -9.37 6.75 8.94
CA SER A 96 -8.00 6.63 8.44
C SER A 96 -7.84 5.59 7.32
N ILE A 97 -8.91 4.89 6.95
CA ILE A 97 -8.91 3.87 5.91
C ILE A 97 -9.87 4.29 4.80
N HIS A 98 -9.36 4.34 3.59
CA HIS A 98 -10.07 4.86 2.43
C HIS A 98 -10.12 3.82 1.33
N TRP A 99 -11.24 3.77 0.60
CA TRP A 99 -11.34 2.98 -0.61
C TRP A 99 -11.89 3.82 -1.76
N MET A 100 -11.28 3.64 -2.93
CA MET A 100 -11.76 4.18 -4.19
C MET A 100 -11.88 3.06 -5.22
N ALA A 101 -12.92 3.14 -6.04
CA ALA A 101 -12.99 2.35 -7.26
C ALA A 101 -11.81 2.68 -8.20
N SER A 102 -11.66 1.92 -9.28
CA SER A 102 -10.59 2.13 -10.25
C SER A 102 -10.57 3.56 -10.78
N ILE A 103 -9.40 4.19 -10.70
CA ILE A 103 -9.11 5.53 -11.24
C ILE A 103 -8.17 5.42 -12.46
N PRO A 104 -8.04 6.47 -13.29
CA PRO A 104 -7.10 6.47 -14.41
C PRO A 104 -5.65 6.16 -13.99
N GLN A 105 -4.92 5.40 -14.81
CA GLN A 105 -3.55 4.98 -14.51
C GLN A 105 -2.59 6.14 -14.15
N PRO A 106 -2.62 7.32 -14.80
CA PRO A 106 -1.78 8.44 -14.37
C PRO A 106 -2.03 8.89 -12.92
N GLN A 107 -3.27 8.77 -12.43
CA GLN A 107 -3.62 9.08 -11.04
C GLN A 107 -3.10 8.00 -10.08
N VAL A 108 -3.16 6.73 -10.46
CA VAL A 108 -2.53 5.63 -9.70
C VAL A 108 -1.02 5.85 -9.59
N HIS A 109 -0.36 6.21 -10.69
CA HIS A 109 1.07 6.51 -10.70
C HIS A 109 1.40 7.71 -9.82
N ALA A 110 0.57 8.76 -9.86
CA ALA A 110 0.69 9.90 -8.95
C ALA A 110 0.64 9.46 -7.47
N LEU A 111 -0.32 8.61 -7.10
CA LEU A 111 -0.40 8.04 -5.75
C LEU A 111 0.84 7.22 -5.40
N MET A 112 1.33 6.36 -6.30
CA MET A 112 2.56 5.58 -6.05
C MET A 112 3.77 6.49 -5.79
N THR A 113 3.92 7.59 -6.53
CA THR A 113 5.03 8.54 -6.30
C THR A 113 4.94 9.29 -4.96
N ALA A 114 3.74 9.42 -4.39
CA ALA A 114 3.48 10.14 -3.15
C ALA A 114 3.34 9.24 -1.91
N ALA A 115 3.02 7.96 -2.10
CA ALA A 115 2.81 7.01 -1.02
C ALA A 115 4.09 6.73 -0.22
N ILE A 116 3.92 6.35 1.05
CA ILE A 116 5.00 5.81 1.89
C ILE A 116 5.52 4.52 1.25
N CYS A 117 4.59 3.62 0.91
CA CYS A 117 4.88 2.42 0.14
C CYS A 117 3.61 1.89 -0.54
N LEU A 118 3.80 1.04 -1.53
CA LEU A 118 2.79 0.10 -2.01
C LEU A 118 2.78 -1.15 -1.11
N ILE A 119 1.59 -1.65 -0.77
CA ILE A 119 1.39 -2.92 -0.08
C ILE A 119 0.75 -3.93 -1.04
N ASN A 120 1.38 -5.09 -1.22
CA ASN A 120 0.82 -6.25 -1.90
C ASN A 120 0.58 -7.39 -0.89
N SER A 121 -0.68 -7.70 -0.59
CA SER A 121 -1.06 -8.76 0.37
C SER A 121 -1.56 -10.05 -0.29
N SER A 122 -1.44 -10.17 -1.62
CA SER A 122 -2.00 -11.26 -2.40
C SER A 122 -1.55 -12.64 -1.90
N LEU A 123 -2.49 -13.58 -1.86
CA LEU A 123 -2.25 -15.01 -1.62
C LEU A 123 -1.58 -15.69 -2.82
N SER A 124 -1.85 -15.19 -4.02
CA SER A 124 -1.25 -15.66 -5.27
C SER A 124 -1.24 -14.56 -6.32
N GLU A 125 -0.22 -14.56 -7.17
CA GLU A 125 -0.06 -13.64 -8.28
C GLU A 125 0.43 -14.42 -9.51
N GLY A 126 -0.05 -14.05 -10.69
CA GLY A 126 0.56 -14.49 -11.94
C GLY A 126 1.78 -13.62 -12.25
N GLN A 127 1.52 -12.34 -12.54
CA GLN A 127 2.53 -11.31 -12.63
C GLN A 127 2.05 -10.09 -11.82
N PRO A 128 2.76 -9.67 -10.76
CA PRO A 128 2.29 -8.60 -9.88
C PRO A 128 2.60 -7.22 -10.51
N LEU A 129 1.73 -6.79 -11.44
CA LEU A 129 1.89 -5.54 -12.19
C LEU A 129 2.04 -4.31 -11.29
N SER A 130 1.26 -4.22 -10.21
CA SER A 130 1.33 -3.10 -9.27
C SER A 130 2.71 -2.98 -8.60
N ILE A 131 3.36 -4.11 -8.29
CA ILE A 131 4.73 -4.12 -7.76
C ILE A 131 5.72 -3.58 -8.79
N MET A 132 5.65 -4.07 -10.03
CA MET A 132 6.57 -3.62 -11.09
C MET A 132 6.39 -2.13 -11.41
N GLU A 133 5.15 -1.64 -11.46
CA GLU A 133 4.84 -0.21 -11.64
C GLU A 133 5.40 0.62 -10.48
N ALA A 134 5.16 0.21 -9.23
CA ALA A 134 5.67 0.89 -8.05
C ALA A 134 7.21 0.96 -8.04
N MET A 135 7.89 -0.15 -8.32
CA MET A 135 9.35 -0.19 -8.41
C MET A 135 9.87 0.72 -9.53
N THR A 136 9.19 0.75 -10.69
CA THR A 136 9.54 1.64 -11.80
C THR A 136 9.43 3.12 -11.44
N LEU A 137 8.45 3.46 -10.59
CA LEU A 137 8.20 4.83 -10.11
C LEU A 137 9.01 5.20 -8.86
N GLY A 138 9.86 4.30 -8.35
CA GLY A 138 10.61 4.52 -7.11
C GLY A 138 9.72 4.55 -5.85
N CYS A 139 8.54 3.96 -5.91
CA CYS A 139 7.67 3.74 -4.76
C CYS A 139 8.17 2.50 -3.99
N PRO A 140 8.50 2.63 -2.70
CA PRO A 140 8.86 1.47 -1.88
C PRO A 140 7.76 0.40 -1.92
N VAL A 141 8.13 -0.87 -1.91
CA VAL A 141 7.18 -1.99 -1.94
C VAL A 141 7.33 -2.85 -0.71
N VAL A 142 6.19 -3.18 -0.11
CA VAL A 142 6.06 -4.19 0.95
C VAL A 142 5.09 -5.26 0.45
N ALA A 143 5.55 -6.51 0.38
CA ALA A 143 4.80 -7.57 -0.26
C ALA A 143 4.80 -8.88 0.53
N ARG A 144 3.73 -9.66 0.42
CA ARG A 144 3.61 -10.96 1.07
C ARG A 144 4.63 -11.95 0.51
N ASN A 145 5.12 -12.86 1.35
CA ASN A 145 6.04 -13.94 0.96
C ASN A 145 5.33 -15.01 0.11
N ILE A 146 5.20 -14.71 -1.18
CA ILE A 146 4.79 -15.65 -2.22
C ILE A 146 5.86 -15.70 -3.31
N SER A 147 5.90 -16.78 -4.09
CA SER A 147 6.93 -16.98 -5.12
C SER A 147 7.03 -15.79 -6.08
N ALA A 148 5.90 -15.37 -6.64
CA ALA A 148 5.83 -14.29 -7.63
C ALA A 148 6.37 -12.94 -7.11
N ASN A 149 6.23 -12.65 -5.81
CA ASN A 149 6.78 -11.42 -5.22
C ASN A 149 8.29 -11.53 -5.02
N LYS A 150 8.79 -12.69 -4.61
CA LYS A 150 10.24 -12.95 -4.44
C LYS A 150 11.01 -12.99 -5.75
N ASP A 151 10.34 -13.29 -6.86
CA ASP A 151 10.95 -13.24 -8.19
C ASP A 151 11.27 -11.80 -8.64
N LEU A 152 10.69 -10.78 -7.98
CA LEU A 152 10.90 -9.36 -8.28
C LEU A 152 11.61 -8.60 -7.15
N ILE A 153 11.33 -8.95 -5.90
CA ILE A 153 11.81 -8.22 -4.72
C ILE A 153 12.97 -8.98 -4.09
N ASP A 154 14.10 -8.29 -3.99
CA ASP A 154 15.20 -8.70 -3.14
C ASP A 154 15.02 -8.06 -1.75
N HIS A 155 14.86 -8.92 -0.75
CA HIS A 155 14.42 -8.51 0.57
C HIS A 155 15.46 -7.62 1.27
N GLY A 156 15.05 -6.43 1.68
CA GLY A 156 15.92 -5.45 2.35
C GLY A 156 16.75 -4.61 1.38
N GLU A 157 16.76 -4.94 0.08
CA GLU A 157 17.45 -4.19 -0.95
C GLU A 157 16.50 -3.40 -1.85
N THR A 158 15.54 -4.08 -2.50
CA THR A 158 14.60 -3.46 -3.46
C THR A 158 13.17 -3.38 -2.95
N GLY A 159 12.89 -4.01 -1.81
CA GLY A 159 11.61 -3.96 -1.10
C GLY A 159 11.62 -4.84 0.13
N LEU A 160 10.48 -4.95 0.81
CA LEU A 160 10.31 -5.81 1.98
C LEU A 160 9.35 -6.96 1.67
N ILE A 161 9.71 -8.15 2.14
CA ILE A 161 8.89 -9.36 2.07
C ILE A 161 8.45 -9.70 3.50
N PHE A 162 7.18 -10.02 3.70
CA PHE A 162 6.64 -10.38 5.01
C PHE A 162 5.90 -11.73 4.99
N ASP A 163 6.01 -12.46 6.10
CA ASP A 163 5.34 -13.75 6.31
C ASP A 163 4.04 -13.67 7.11
N SER A 164 3.82 -12.55 7.81
CA SER A 164 2.73 -12.40 8.76
C SER A 164 2.22 -10.96 8.77
N PRO A 165 0.94 -10.72 9.07
CA PRO A 165 0.41 -9.37 9.11
C PRO A 165 0.90 -8.54 10.32
N TYR A 166 1.79 -8.98 11.21
CA TYR A 166 2.05 -8.21 12.45
C TYR A 166 2.61 -6.78 12.25
N VAL A 167 2.14 -5.84 13.09
CA VAL A 167 2.55 -4.41 13.12
C VAL A 167 4.06 -4.19 13.08
N SER A 168 4.85 -5.12 13.61
CA SER A 168 6.31 -5.05 13.60
C SER A 168 6.89 -4.76 12.21
N PHE A 169 6.30 -5.28 11.13
CA PHE A 169 6.79 -4.99 9.79
C PHE A 169 6.52 -3.55 9.34
N ILE A 170 5.41 -2.94 9.77
CA ILE A 170 5.09 -1.55 9.43
C ILE A 170 6.00 -0.59 10.22
N ASN A 171 6.29 -0.92 11.48
CA ASN A 171 7.25 -0.14 12.28
C ASN A 171 8.64 -0.13 11.64
N HIS A 172 9.10 -1.28 11.14
CA HIS A 172 10.36 -1.35 10.39
C HIS A 172 10.39 -0.42 9.17
N LEU A 173 9.28 -0.28 8.46
CA LEU A 173 9.17 0.64 7.33
C LEU A 173 9.28 2.10 7.79
N LEU A 174 8.57 2.47 8.87
CA LEU A 174 8.57 3.84 9.39
C LEU A 174 9.94 4.26 9.95
N ASP A 175 10.66 3.36 10.63
CA ASP A 175 12.00 3.61 11.16
C ASP A 175 13.07 3.82 10.06
N SER A 176 12.74 3.48 8.81
CA SER A 176 13.67 3.50 7.67
C SER A 176 13.47 4.69 6.73
N THR A 177 12.43 5.49 6.95
CA THR A 177 12.09 6.73 6.21
C THR A 177 12.50 7.98 6.98
#